data_AF-A0A816F9M2-F1
#
_entry.id   AF-A0A816F9M2-F1
#
_cell.length_a   1.000
_cell.length_b   1.000
_cell.length_c   1.000
_cell.angle_alpha   90.00
_cell.angle_beta   90.00
_cell.angle_gamma   90.00
#
_symmetry.space_group_name_H-M   'P 1'
#
loop_
_entity.id
_entity.type
_entity.pdbx_description
1 polymer ?
#
loop_
_entity_poly.entity_id
_entity_poly.type
_entity_poly.pdbx_seq_one_letter_code
_entity_poly.pdbx_strand_id
1 'polypeptide(L)'
;MFVLKHLLHFGDVRDYLMILFGIFAAAAYAISHLLFIRLFGELVSLFVSRVSTVQCFDYDPVKQISNNTLDKETFHKNVSAKVIQLTVIGLVQIVINYLQYVSCDLSAARLANHMRARLLQATFAIENIATVQSGIGWTSSVALSAIIFVTGSLILALFTDWKLTLIVIIGEPLSVGAAYMLSKLTARTTILELESYGSAGQV
;
A
#
# COMPACT_ATOMS: atom_id res chain seq x y z
N MET A 1 -3.68 13.83 -19.32
CA MET A 1 -2.22 13.87 -19.57
C MET A 1 -1.70 15.27 -19.94
N PHE A 2 -2.44 16.09 -20.70
CA PHE A 2 -2.02 17.46 -21.07
C PHE A 2 -1.80 18.43 -19.89
N VAL A 3 -2.61 18.34 -18.83
CA VAL A 3 -2.54 19.26 -17.66
C VAL A 3 -1.31 19.01 -16.78
N LEU A 4 -0.95 17.74 -16.55
CA LEU A 4 0.21 17.37 -15.72
C LEU A 4 1.53 17.83 -16.35
N LYS A 5 1.63 17.75 -17.69
CA LYS A 5 2.80 18.21 -18.44
C LYS A 5 2.99 19.72 -18.33
N HIS A 6 1.89 20.48 -18.30
CA HIS A 6 1.92 21.93 -18.14
C HIS A 6 2.30 22.35 -16.72
N LEU A 7 2.00 21.51 -15.73
CA LEU A 7 2.31 21.74 -14.32
C LEU A 7 3.77 21.38 -13.98
N LEU A 8 4.31 20.35 -14.64
CA LEU A 8 5.71 19.93 -14.49
C LEU A 8 6.70 20.79 -15.29
N HIS A 9 6.25 21.62 -16.23
CA HIS A 9 7.11 22.43 -17.08
C HIS A 9 8.05 23.39 -16.32
N PHE A 10 7.74 23.68 -15.05
CA PHE A 10 8.54 24.53 -14.18
C PHE A 10 9.71 23.81 -13.49
N GLY A 11 9.83 22.49 -13.67
CA GLY A 11 10.87 21.69 -13.02
C GLY A 11 12.21 21.72 -13.75
N ASP A 12 13.29 21.76 -12.99
CA ASP A 12 14.63 21.52 -13.52
C ASP A 12 14.84 20.02 -13.78
N VAL A 13 15.86 19.68 -14.58
CA VAL A 13 16.25 18.29 -14.87
C VAL A 13 16.45 17.47 -13.58
N ARG A 14 16.93 18.10 -12.51
CA ARG A 14 17.12 17.46 -11.20
C ARG A 14 15.80 17.06 -10.54
N ASP A 15 14.75 17.86 -10.71
CA ASP A 15 13.44 17.57 -10.13
C ASP A 15 12.77 16.41 -10.88
N TYR A 16 12.92 16.37 -12.21
CA TYR A 16 12.49 15.22 -13.01
C TYR A 16 13.21 13.92 -12.62
N LEU A 17 14.51 13.97 -12.35
CA LEU A 17 15.26 12.80 -11.88
C LEU A 17 14.79 12.33 -10.50
N MET A 18 14.49 13.25 -9.58
CA MET A 18 13.97 12.91 -8.25
C MET A 18 12.57 12.29 -8.32
N ILE A 19 11.69 12.82 -9.18
CA ILE A 19 10.36 12.26 -9.40
C ILE A 19 10.46 10.86 -10.00
N LEU A 20 11.30 10.68 -11.02
CA LEU A 20 11.53 9.37 -11.64
C LEU A 20 12.06 8.35 -10.63
N PHE A 21 13.03 8.74 -9.80
CA PHE A 21 13.56 7.90 -8.74
C PHE A 21 12.47 7.56 -7.69
N GLY A 22 11.64 8.53 -7.32
CA GLY A 22 10.48 8.32 -6.45
C GLY A 22 9.46 7.33 -7.02
N ILE A 23 9.21 7.38 -8.32
CA ILE A 23 8.34 6.42 -9.03
C ILE A 23 8.92 5.00 -8.99
N PHE A 24 10.22 4.84 -9.23
CA PHE A 24 10.87 3.54 -9.12
C PHE A 24 10.83 2.99 -7.69
N ALA A 25 11.08 3.84 -6.69
CA ALA A 25 10.96 3.46 -5.28
C ALA A 25 9.52 3.06 -4.93
N ALA A 26 8.52 3.79 -5.43
CA ALA A 26 7.10 3.49 -5.26
C ALA A 26 6.71 2.12 -5.83
N ALA A 27 7.22 1.77 -7.02
CA ALA A 27 7.02 0.47 -7.64
C ALA A 27 7.72 -0.64 -6.85
N ALA A 28 8.97 -0.42 -6.43
CA ALA A 28 9.74 -1.37 -5.63
C ALA A 28 9.06 -1.64 -4.27
N TYR A 29 8.51 -0.60 -3.63
CA TYR A 29 7.73 -0.72 -2.40
C TYR A 29 6.52 -1.62 -2.59
N ALA A 30 5.72 -1.39 -3.63
CA ALA A 30 4.54 -2.21 -3.93
C ALA A 30 4.89 -3.68 -4.20
N ILE A 31 5.94 -3.94 -5.00
CA ILE A 31 6.40 -5.30 -5.29
C ILE A 31 6.92 -6.00 -4.03
N SER A 32 7.70 -5.29 -3.19
CA SER A 32 8.18 -5.80 -1.90
C SER A 32 7.01 -6.24 -1.01
N HIS A 33 5.92 -5.47 -0.99
CA HIS A 33 4.74 -5.81 -0.21
C HIS A 33 4.02 -7.06 -0.74
N LEU A 34 3.98 -7.26 -2.07
CA LEU A 34 3.43 -8.48 -2.67
C LEU A 34 4.27 -9.72 -2.32
N LEU A 35 5.60 -9.59 -2.35
CA LEU A 35 6.51 -10.67 -1.95
C LEU A 35 6.35 -11.02 -0.47
N PHE A 36 6.16 -10.02 0.38
CA PHE A 36 5.90 -10.22 1.81
C PHE A 36 4.66 -11.08 2.04
N ILE A 37 3.53 -10.76 1.39
CA ILE A 37 2.27 -11.52 1.51
C ILE A 37 2.47 -12.98 1.08
N ARG A 38 3.18 -13.22 -0.04
CA ARG A 38 3.45 -14.57 -0.53
C ARG A 38 4.28 -15.39 0.47
N LEU A 39 5.37 -14.82 0.99
CA LEU A 39 6.24 -15.51 1.95
C LEU A 39 5.52 -15.76 3.28
N PHE A 40 4.65 -14.84 3.69
CA PHE A 40 3.80 -15.04 4.86
C PHE A 40 2.85 -16.23 4.66
N GLY A 41 2.22 -16.35 3.48
CA GLY A 41 1.39 -17.50 3.14
C GLY A 41 2.17 -18.83 3.18
N GLU A 42 3.38 -18.87 2.63
CA GLU A 42 4.26 -20.04 2.71
C GLU A 42 4.63 -20.39 4.16
N LEU A 43 4.92 -19.40 5.00
CA LEU A 43 5.19 -19.60 6.42
C LEU A 43 3.98 -20.23 7.14
N VAL A 44 2.79 -19.69 6.92
CA VAL A 44 1.54 -20.23 7.51
C VAL A 44 1.31 -21.68 7.05
N SER A 45 1.57 -21.98 5.78
CA SER A 45 1.41 -23.35 5.25
C SER A 45 2.31 -24.36 5.98
N LEU A 46 3.54 -23.99 6.34
CA LEU A 46 4.45 -24.85 7.11
C LEU A 46 3.87 -25.17 8.50
N PHE A 47 3.28 -24.18 9.17
CA PHE A 47 2.61 -24.39 10.46
C PHE A 47 1.38 -25.28 10.33
N VAL A 48 0.53 -25.05 9.32
CA VAL A 48 -0.65 -25.87 9.06
C VAL A 48 -0.26 -27.33 8.80
N SER A 49 0.73 -27.57 7.94
CA SER A 49 1.25 -28.92 7.67
C SER A 49 1.80 -29.59 8.93
N ARG A 50 2.46 -28.84 9.81
CA ARG A 50 2.94 -29.39 11.08
C ARG A 50 1.77 -29.80 11.98
N VAL A 51 0.77 -28.94 12.14
CA VAL A 51 -0.40 -29.25 12.99
C VAL A 51 -1.19 -30.44 12.45
N SER A 52 -1.44 -30.50 11.13
CA SER A 52 -2.17 -31.61 10.52
C SER A 52 -1.45 -32.95 10.70
N THR A 53 -0.11 -32.97 10.60
CA THR A 53 0.67 -34.20 10.86
C THR A 53 0.60 -34.68 12.31
N VAL A 54 0.40 -33.77 13.28
CA VAL A 54 0.32 -34.12 14.70
C VAL A 54 -1.09 -34.60 15.08
N GLN A 55 -2.14 -34.07 14.46
CA GLN A 55 -3.54 -34.42 14.79
C GLN A 55 -4.05 -35.71 14.14
N CYS A 56 -3.40 -36.23 13.08
CA CYS A 56 -3.80 -37.49 12.46
C CYS A 56 -3.35 -38.76 13.22
N PHE A 57 -2.78 -38.63 14.43
CA PHE A 57 -2.45 -39.79 15.27
C PHE A 57 -3.63 -40.18 16.17
N ASP A 58 -4.66 -40.75 15.55
CA ASP A 58 -5.58 -41.68 16.20
C ASP A 58 -5.32 -43.10 15.64
N TYR A 59 -4.63 -43.87 16.48
CA TYR A 59 -4.47 -45.34 16.54
C TYR A 59 -4.07 -46.17 15.28
N ASP A 60 -2.75 -46.24 14.99
CA ASP A 60 -2.18 -47.44 14.35
C ASP A 60 -0.70 -47.64 14.78
N PRO A 61 -0.39 -48.58 15.69
CA PRO A 61 0.92 -48.65 16.36
C PRO A 61 2.08 -49.20 15.49
N VAL A 62 1.79 -49.74 14.29
CA VAL A 62 2.79 -50.48 13.50
C VAL A 62 3.52 -49.62 12.45
N LYS A 63 3.01 -48.43 12.12
CA LYS A 63 3.65 -47.51 11.14
C LYS A 63 4.54 -46.42 11.75
N GLN A 64 4.63 -46.34 13.08
CA GLN A 64 5.33 -45.25 13.77
C GLN A 64 6.86 -45.32 13.76
N ILE A 65 7.48 -46.42 13.32
CA ILE A 65 8.93 -46.59 13.50
C ILE A 65 9.77 -46.03 12.33
N SER A 66 9.23 -45.86 11.11
CA SER A 66 10.14 -45.71 9.97
C SER A 66 10.18 -44.39 9.21
N ASN A 67 9.16 -43.54 9.07
CA ASN A 67 9.29 -42.45 8.06
C ASN A 67 8.51 -41.13 8.25
N ASN A 68 7.71 -40.92 9.31
CA ASN A 68 6.81 -39.75 9.35
C ASN A 68 6.96 -38.82 10.56
N THR A 69 8.09 -38.86 11.29
CA THR A 69 8.50 -37.65 11.99
C THR A 69 8.97 -36.68 10.92
N LEU A 70 8.06 -35.85 10.39
CA LEU A 70 8.42 -34.60 9.73
C LEU A 70 9.41 -33.94 10.69
N ASP A 71 10.67 -34.03 10.31
CA ASP A 71 11.77 -33.94 11.24
C ASP A 71 11.73 -32.56 11.91
N LYS A 72 11.65 -32.56 13.24
CA LYS A 72 11.49 -31.34 14.04
C LYS A 72 12.59 -30.35 13.66
N GLU A 73 13.79 -30.86 13.38
CA GLU A 73 14.93 -30.09 12.93
C GLU A 73 14.68 -29.47 11.55
N THR A 74 14.20 -30.24 10.57
CA THR A 74 13.80 -29.74 9.24
C THR A 74 12.71 -28.65 9.31
N PHE A 75 11.70 -28.81 10.18
CA PHE A 75 10.68 -27.77 10.40
C PHE A 75 11.28 -26.49 10.97
N HIS A 76 12.09 -26.57 12.04
CA HIS A 76 12.75 -25.41 12.62
C HIS A 76 13.67 -24.71 11.61
N LYS A 77 14.37 -25.48 10.78
CA LYS A 77 15.23 -24.95 9.70
C LYS A 77 14.42 -24.18 8.65
N ASN A 78 13.29 -24.74 8.20
CA ASN A 78 12.44 -24.07 7.20
C ASN A 78 11.75 -22.83 7.75
N VAL A 79 11.23 -22.89 8.98
CA VAL A 79 10.60 -21.74 9.64
C VAL A 79 11.60 -20.64 9.88
N SER A 80 12.78 -20.95 10.44
CA SER A 80 13.82 -19.93 10.69
C SER A 80 14.28 -19.27 9.39
N ALA A 81 14.48 -20.03 8.31
CA ALA A 81 14.83 -19.48 7.00
C ALA A 81 13.76 -18.50 6.48
N LYS A 82 12.47 -18.84 6.59
CA LYS A 82 11.37 -17.98 6.13
C LYS A 82 11.19 -16.73 7.00
N VAL A 83 11.39 -16.83 8.31
CA VAL A 83 11.36 -15.69 9.24
C VAL A 83 12.51 -14.71 8.95
N ILE A 84 13.71 -15.22 8.65
CA ILE A 84 14.84 -14.36 8.25
C ILE A 84 14.52 -13.64 6.94
N GLN A 85 13.98 -14.34 5.94
CA GLN A 85 13.57 -13.72 4.66
C GLN A 85 12.54 -12.61 4.86
N LEU A 86 11.51 -12.84 5.68
CA LEU A 86 10.50 -11.83 6.02
C LEU A 86 11.12 -10.61 6.73
N THR A 87 12.06 -10.84 7.64
CA THR A 87 12.75 -9.77 8.37
C THR A 87 13.58 -8.90 7.42
N VAL A 88 14.35 -9.53 6.52
CA VAL A 88 15.16 -8.81 5.52
C VAL A 88 14.28 -7.98 4.59
N ILE A 89 13.17 -8.53 4.10
CA ILE A 89 12.23 -7.80 3.25
C ILE A 89 11.60 -6.63 4.00
N GLY A 90 11.23 -6.81 5.27
CA GLY A 90 10.71 -5.72 6.10
C GLY A 90 11.71 -4.56 6.26
N LEU A 91 12.99 -4.87 6.51
CA LEU A 91 14.05 -3.85 6.60
C LEU A 91 14.25 -3.12 5.27
N VAL A 92 14.29 -3.86 4.16
CA VAL A 92 14.38 -3.28 2.81
C VAL A 92 13.19 -2.38 2.52
N GLN A 93 11.98 -2.79 2.91
CA GLN A 93 10.76 -2.01 2.72
C GLN A 93 10.80 -0.68 3.48
N ILE A 94 11.37 -0.64 4.69
CA ILE A 94 11.57 0.62 5.45
C ILE A 94 12.46 1.58 4.66
N VAL A 95 13.59 1.10 4.14
CA VAL A 95 14.54 1.92 3.37
C VAL A 95 13.88 2.46 2.09
N ILE A 96 13.20 1.59 1.33
CA ILE A 96 12.52 1.98 0.09
C ILE A 96 11.42 3.01 0.38
N ASN A 97 10.61 2.80 1.41
CA ASN A 97 9.54 3.72 1.78
C ASN A 97 10.08 5.11 2.17
N TYR A 98 11.19 5.14 2.93
CA TYR A 98 11.87 6.40 3.26
C TYR A 98 12.39 7.12 2.01
N LEU A 99 13.03 6.38 1.10
CA LEU A 99 13.52 6.94 -0.17
C LEU A 99 12.38 7.46 -1.05
N GLN A 100 11.27 6.73 -1.11
CA GLN A 100 10.04 7.13 -1.80
C GLN A 100 9.49 8.45 -1.24
N TYR A 101 9.35 8.53 0.09
CA TYR A 101 8.85 9.72 0.77
C TYR A 101 9.73 10.94 0.52
N VAL A 102 11.02 10.84 0.81
CA VAL A 102 11.97 11.96 0.69
C VAL A 102 12.07 12.46 -0.75
N SER A 103 12.12 11.56 -1.73
CA SER A 103 12.31 11.95 -3.13
C SER A 103 11.11 12.69 -3.69
N CYS A 104 9.90 12.20 -3.40
CA CYS A 104 8.67 12.84 -3.86
C CYS A 104 8.41 14.16 -3.14
N ASP A 105 8.59 14.22 -1.82
CA ASP A 105 8.33 15.45 -1.07
C ASP A 105 9.35 16.57 -1.35
N LEU A 106 10.64 16.22 -1.47
CA LEU A 106 11.68 17.19 -1.83
C LEU A 106 11.48 17.76 -3.23
N SER A 107 11.10 16.91 -4.20
CA SER A 107 10.80 17.36 -5.57
C SER A 107 9.59 18.30 -5.60
N ALA A 108 8.54 18.00 -4.85
CA ALA A 108 7.35 18.84 -4.75
C ALA A 108 7.65 20.17 -4.06
N ALA A 109 8.47 20.18 -3.00
CA ALA A 109 8.88 21.40 -2.31
C ALA A 109 9.67 22.35 -3.23
N ARG A 110 10.58 21.81 -4.06
CA ARG A 110 11.34 22.61 -5.03
C ARG A 110 10.44 23.20 -6.10
N LEU A 111 9.57 22.38 -6.68
CA LEU A 111 8.61 22.83 -7.68
C LEU A 111 7.67 23.92 -7.11
N ALA A 112 7.21 23.74 -5.87
CA ALA A 112 6.39 24.73 -5.17
C ALA A 112 7.14 26.05 -4.92
N ASN A 113 8.42 25.99 -4.55
CA ASN A 113 9.23 27.19 -4.34
C ASN A 113 9.47 27.95 -5.66
N HIS A 114 9.69 27.24 -6.77
CA HIS A 114 9.77 27.86 -8.09
C HIS A 114 8.44 28.51 -8.50
N MET A 115 7.31 27.85 -8.23
CA MET A 115 5.98 28.44 -8.46
C MET A 115 5.76 29.69 -7.62
N ARG A 116 6.11 29.66 -6.32
CA ARG A 116 6.00 30.82 -5.42
C ARG A 116 6.82 32.00 -5.93
N ALA A 117 8.08 31.78 -6.32
CA ALA A 117 8.96 32.85 -6.81
C ALA A 117 8.38 33.58 -8.04
N ARG A 118 7.66 32.89 -8.91
CA ARG A 118 7.01 33.48 -10.09
C ARG A 118 5.64 34.10 -9.81
N LEU A 119 4.95 33.65 -8.76
CA LEU A 119 3.60 34.09 -8.38
C LEU A 119 3.56 35.14 -7.27
N LEU A 120 4.71 35.67 -6.84
CA LEU A 120 4.80 36.73 -5.82
C LEU A 120 3.95 37.99 -6.14
N GLN A 121 3.51 38.16 -7.39
CA GLN A 121 2.63 39.26 -7.79
C GLN A 121 1.13 39.01 -7.51
N ALA A 122 0.72 37.79 -7.15
CA ALA A 122 -0.67 37.43 -6.88
C ALA A 122 -0.81 36.79 -5.49
N THR A 123 -1.17 37.58 -4.48
CA THR A 123 -1.34 37.14 -3.07
C THR A 123 -2.36 36.01 -2.90
N PHE A 124 -3.41 35.95 -3.74
CA PHE A 124 -4.39 34.86 -3.74
C PHE A 124 -3.85 33.51 -4.28
N ALA A 125 -2.68 33.49 -4.93
CA ALA A 125 -2.14 32.27 -5.50
C ALA A 125 -1.36 31.40 -4.50
N ILE A 126 -0.98 31.94 -3.33
CA ILE A 126 -0.06 31.27 -2.39
C ILE A 126 -0.71 30.05 -1.72
N GLU A 127 -1.98 30.16 -1.31
CA GLU A 127 -2.72 29.08 -0.64
C GLU A 127 -2.92 27.87 -1.58
N ASN A 128 -3.27 28.12 -2.84
CA ASN A 128 -3.45 27.08 -3.85
C ASN A 128 -2.15 26.32 -4.15
N ILE A 129 -0.98 26.95 -4.01
CA ILE A 129 0.32 26.30 -4.23
C ILE A 129 0.58 25.23 -3.17
N ALA A 130 0.16 25.42 -1.91
CA ALA A 130 0.34 24.42 -0.86
C ALA A 130 -0.46 23.14 -1.15
N THR A 131 -1.70 23.28 -1.66
CA THR A 131 -2.53 22.14 -2.10
C THR A 131 -1.93 21.43 -3.31
N VAL A 132 -1.38 22.18 -4.26
CA VAL A 132 -0.68 21.60 -5.41
C VAL A 132 0.60 20.86 -4.97
N GLN A 133 1.34 21.42 -4.02
CA GLN A 133 2.54 20.79 -3.46
C GLN A 133 2.21 19.45 -2.78
N SER A 134 1.19 19.42 -1.91
CA SER A 134 0.79 18.19 -1.22
C SER A 134 0.25 17.12 -2.18
N GLY A 135 -0.41 17.54 -3.28
CA GLY A 135 -0.86 16.65 -4.33
C GLY A 135 0.27 16.01 -5.14
N ILE A 136 1.31 16.79 -5.50
CA ILE A 136 2.44 16.30 -6.30
C ILE A 136 3.44 15.50 -5.47
N GLY A 137 3.59 15.83 -4.19
CA GLY A 137 4.56 15.20 -3.30
C GLY A 137 4.21 13.76 -2.94
N TRP A 138 4.22 13.46 -1.65
CA TRP A 138 4.00 12.10 -1.14
C TRP A 138 2.70 11.44 -1.66
N THR A 139 1.61 12.20 -1.77
CA THR A 139 0.29 11.70 -2.17
C THR A 139 0.29 11.03 -3.54
N SER A 140 0.99 11.62 -4.52
CA SER A 140 1.08 11.07 -5.88
C SER A 140 1.80 9.71 -5.89
N SER A 141 2.83 9.59 -5.07
CA SER A 141 3.65 8.39 -4.93
C SER A 141 2.89 7.25 -4.28
N VAL A 142 2.15 7.55 -3.21
CA VAL A 142 1.27 6.57 -2.55
C VAL A 142 0.17 6.11 -3.49
N ALA A 143 -0.46 7.02 -4.23
CA ALA A 143 -1.48 6.66 -5.21
C ALA A 143 -0.91 5.71 -6.27
N LEU A 144 0.30 5.96 -6.76
CA LEU A 144 0.95 5.08 -7.73
C LEU A 144 1.27 3.70 -7.13
N SER A 145 1.87 3.65 -5.93
CA SER A 145 2.12 2.40 -5.21
C SER A 145 0.84 1.61 -4.98
N ALA A 146 -0.27 2.27 -4.63
CA ALA A 146 -1.55 1.64 -4.42
C ALA A 146 -2.10 1.02 -5.72
N ILE A 147 -2.00 1.71 -6.85
CA ILE A 147 -2.41 1.18 -8.15
C ILE A 147 -1.58 -0.06 -8.52
N ILE A 148 -0.26 0.01 -8.36
CA ILE A 148 0.64 -1.13 -8.66
C ILE A 148 0.35 -2.29 -7.71
N PHE A 149 0.12 -2.02 -6.43
CA PHE A 149 -0.19 -3.04 -5.45
C PHE A 149 -1.53 -3.72 -5.74
N VAL A 150 -2.60 -2.97 -6.01
CA VAL A 150 -3.94 -3.51 -6.31
C VAL A 150 -3.92 -4.34 -7.60
N THR A 151 -3.29 -3.81 -8.65
CA THR A 151 -3.19 -4.54 -9.93
C THR A 151 -2.30 -5.77 -9.78
N GLY A 152 -1.15 -5.66 -9.12
CA GLY A 152 -0.23 -6.76 -8.89
C GLY A 152 -0.78 -7.84 -7.97
N SER A 153 -1.50 -7.48 -6.91
CA SER A 153 -2.13 -8.44 -6.00
C SER A 153 -3.25 -9.21 -6.69
N LEU A 154 -4.07 -8.53 -7.50
CA LEU A 154 -5.12 -9.18 -8.29
C LEU A 154 -4.53 -10.20 -9.28
N ILE A 155 -3.46 -9.83 -9.98
CA ILE A 155 -2.76 -10.72 -10.90
C ILE A 155 -2.20 -11.93 -10.15
N LEU A 156 -1.48 -11.72 -9.05
CA LEU A 156 -0.90 -12.81 -8.26
C LEU A 156 -1.96 -13.76 -7.71
N ALA A 157 -3.06 -13.22 -7.17
CA ALA A 157 -4.15 -14.01 -6.60
C ALA A 157 -4.87 -14.87 -7.66
N LEU A 158 -5.08 -14.31 -8.87
CA LEU A 158 -5.66 -15.05 -9.99
C LEU A 158 -4.74 -16.19 -10.48
N PHE A 159 -3.41 -16.01 -10.41
CA PHE A 159 -2.47 -17.07 -10.79
C PHE A 159 -2.35 -18.18 -9.74
N THR A 160 -2.42 -17.87 -8.45
CA THR A 160 -2.32 -18.90 -7.40
C THR A 160 -3.62 -19.68 -7.27
N ASP A 161 -4.75 -18.99 -7.07
CA ASP A 161 -6.04 -19.61 -6.79
C ASP A 161 -7.20 -18.77 -7.35
N TRP A 162 -7.45 -18.93 -8.66
CA TRP A 162 -8.49 -18.16 -9.35
C TRP A 162 -9.91 -18.38 -8.79
N LYS A 163 -10.22 -19.58 -8.30
CA LYS A 163 -11.54 -19.92 -7.77
C LYS A 163 -11.86 -19.17 -6.48
N LEU A 164 -10.91 -19.16 -5.53
CA LEU A 164 -11.08 -18.47 -4.26
C LEU A 164 -11.10 -16.95 -4.46
N THR A 165 -10.25 -16.45 -5.36
CA THR A 165 -10.17 -15.03 -5.69
C THR A 165 -11.48 -14.48 -6.24
N LEU A 166 -12.15 -15.21 -7.16
CA LEU A 166 -13.45 -14.78 -7.70
C LEU A 166 -14.54 -14.68 -6.63
N ILE A 167 -14.57 -15.62 -5.68
CA ILE A 167 -15.55 -15.61 -4.59
C ILE A 167 -15.35 -14.37 -3.72
N VAL A 168 -14.09 -14.03 -3.40
CA VAL A 168 -13.76 -12.84 -2.60
C VAL A 168 -14.15 -11.56 -3.34
N ILE A 169 -13.84 -11.44 -4.64
CA ILE A 169 -14.17 -10.25 -5.44
C ILE A 169 -15.68 -10.00 -5.50
N ILE A 170 -16.51 -11.04 -5.51
CA ILE A 170 -17.97 -10.89 -5.48
C ILE A 170 -18.45 -10.26 -4.15
N GLY A 171 -17.72 -10.48 -3.05
CA GLY A 171 -18.03 -9.88 -1.75
C GLY A 171 -17.65 -8.40 -1.63
N GLU A 172 -16.64 -7.93 -2.35
CA GLU A 172 -16.11 -6.56 -2.22
C GLU A 172 -17.09 -5.43 -2.61
N PRO A 173 -17.96 -5.55 -3.64
CA PRO A 173 -18.97 -4.53 -3.92
C PRO A 173 -19.86 -4.17 -2.72
N LEU A 174 -20.10 -5.12 -1.82
CA LEU A 174 -20.88 -4.88 -0.60
C LEU A 174 -20.13 -3.95 0.37
N SER A 175 -18.81 -4.13 0.52
CA SER A 175 -17.97 -3.28 1.37
C SER A 175 -17.91 -1.84 0.82
N VAL A 176 -17.74 -1.71 -0.50
CA VAL A 176 -17.74 -0.43 -1.21
C VAL A 176 -19.09 0.27 -1.09
N GLY A 177 -20.20 -0.47 -1.22
CA GLY A 177 -21.55 0.06 -1.06
C GLY A 177 -21.80 0.62 0.35
N ALA A 178 -21.37 -0.10 1.39
CA ALA A 178 -21.48 0.36 2.77
C ALA A 178 -20.64 1.62 3.03
N ALA A 179 -19.40 1.65 2.55
CA ALA A 179 -18.52 2.82 2.66
C ALA A 179 -19.09 4.06 1.94
N TYR A 180 -19.70 3.86 0.77
CA TYR A 180 -20.37 4.93 0.03
C TYR A 180 -21.58 5.50 0.80
N MET A 181 -22.44 4.63 1.35
CA MET A 181 -23.58 5.06 2.15
C MET A 181 -23.13 5.84 3.38
N LEU A 182 -22.13 5.34 4.10
CA LEU A 182 -21.56 6.03 5.26
C LEU A 182 -21.01 7.40 4.88
N SER A 183 -20.20 7.48 3.81
CA SER A 183 -19.63 8.74 3.32
C SER A 183 -20.71 9.77 2.97
N LYS A 184 -21.79 9.32 2.33
CA LYS A 184 -22.92 10.19 1.96
C LYS A 184 -23.72 10.66 3.18
N LEU A 185 -23.90 9.80 4.18
CA LEU A 185 -24.58 10.15 5.42
C LEU A 185 -23.76 11.16 6.21
N THR A 186 -22.46 10.90 6.41
CA THR A 186 -21.55 11.82 7.09
C THR A 186 -21.54 13.19 6.41
N ALA A 187 -21.46 13.24 5.07
CA ALA A 187 -21.50 14.53 4.35
C ALA A 187 -22.82 15.29 4.59
N ARG A 188 -23.95 14.59 4.64
CA ARG A 188 -25.26 15.21 4.90
C ARG A 188 -25.39 15.71 6.33
N THR A 189 -24.98 14.92 7.32
CA THR A 189 -25.05 15.32 8.73
C THR A 189 -24.18 16.53 8.98
N THR A 190 -22.98 16.60 8.40
CA THR A 190 -22.10 17.77 8.52
C THR A 190 -22.74 19.05 7.97
N ILE A 191 -23.42 18.98 6.82
CA ILE A 191 -24.10 20.16 6.25
C ILE A 191 -25.24 20.64 7.15
N LEU A 192 -26.06 19.70 7.65
CA LEU A 192 -27.19 20.03 8.54
C LEU A 192 -26.72 20.61 9.87
N GLU A 193 -25.63 20.07 10.44
CA GLU A 193 -25.01 20.60 11.64
C GLU A 193 -24.50 22.03 11.40
N LEU A 194 -23.75 22.27 10.33
CA LEU A 194 -23.26 23.61 9.96
C LEU A 194 -24.40 24.62 9.78
N GLU A 195 -25.50 24.22 9.17
CA GLU A 195 -26.68 25.08 8.99
C GLU A 195 -27.34 25.43 10.33
N SER A 196 -27.53 24.44 11.21
CA SER A 196 -28.10 24.67 12.54
C SER A 196 -27.21 25.56 13.41
N TYR A 197 -25.89 25.36 13.41
CA TYR A 197 -24.94 26.27 14.07
C TYR A 197 -24.96 27.68 13.47
N GLY A 198 -25.03 27.78 12.14
CA GLY A 198 -25.10 29.07 11.44
C GLY A 198 -26.34 29.88 11.83
N SER A 199 -27.50 29.21 11.96
CA SER A 199 -28.75 29.85 12.39
C SER A 199 -28.72 30.30 13.84
N ALA A 200 -28.08 29.54 14.74
CA ALA A 200 -27.94 29.89 16.16
C ALA A 200 -26.92 31.03 16.41
N GLY A 201 -25.92 31.18 15.54
CA GLY A 201 -24.92 32.24 15.62
C GLY A 201 -25.34 33.60 15.03
N GLN A 202 -26.56 33.71 14.47
CA GLN A 202 -27.09 34.96 13.92
C GLN A 202 -27.79 35.87 14.96
N VAL A 203 -27.72 35.53 16.25
CA VAL A 203 -28.32 36.29 17.37
C VAL A 203 -27.31 37.24 18.01
#